data_AF-A0A1I4W4I9-F1
#
_entry.id   AF-A0A1I4W4I9-F1
#
_cell.length_a   1.000
_cell.length_b   1.000
_cell.length_c   1.000
_cell.angle_alpha   90.00
_cell.angle_beta   90.00
_cell.angle_gamma   90.00
#
_symmetry.space_group_name_H-M   'P 1'
#
loop_
_entity.id
_entity.type
_entity.pdbx_description
1 polymer ?
#
loop_
_entity_poly.entity_id
_entity_poly.type
_entity_poly.pdbx_seq_one_letter_code
_entity_poly.pdbx_strand_id
1 'polypeptide(L)'
;MNENELNFENYRSNSERKKNVILSFYIAFVFIVISFLIGIYYYFELNKYANAEIEDVSTLEMVYSISGVLQVLSIIGTMIFFVLWFRRAYANLSRVGLSIDNNDNMAFWGFVIPFMNFVKPLKIAKEIDLKYDYLLHKFNENHVSNLNNYNILIAWWIAYWIENVVSRIATKINYDSIDQALYYQKLILVSDVVSLVSISLTILMIKTLSRSEQELEQYLKLEELSTNNIILS
;
A
#
# COMPACT_ATOMS: atom_id res chain seq x y z
N MET A 1 -4.00 16.83 29.39
CA MET A 1 -5.31 16.31 28.92
C MET A 1 -5.57 15.08 29.76
N ASN A 2 -6.72 14.93 30.42
CA ASN A 2 -6.94 13.80 31.34
C ASN A 2 -6.92 12.48 30.56
N GLU A 3 -5.86 11.69 30.73
CA GLU A 3 -5.60 10.36 30.13
C GLU A 3 -6.55 9.26 30.66
N ASN A 4 -7.59 9.65 31.39
CA ASN A 4 -8.40 8.81 32.27
C ASN A 4 -9.66 8.19 31.63
N GLU A 5 -9.98 8.44 30.37
CA GLU A 5 -11.10 7.74 29.71
C GLU A 5 -10.74 7.37 28.27
N LEU A 6 -9.84 6.39 28.10
CA LEU A 6 -9.85 5.64 26.83
C LEU A 6 -11.20 4.94 26.73
N ASN A 7 -11.89 5.10 25.60
CA ASN A 7 -13.20 4.49 25.40
C ASN A 7 -13.17 3.57 24.17
N PHE A 8 -13.22 2.27 24.39
CA PHE A 8 -13.16 1.27 23.32
C PHE A 8 -14.53 0.88 22.74
N GLU A 9 -15.65 1.38 23.28
CA GLU A 9 -17.01 1.07 22.79
C GLU A 9 -17.18 1.45 21.31
N ASN A 10 -16.53 2.55 20.88
CA ASN A 10 -16.57 3.02 19.51
C ASN A 10 -15.46 2.43 18.64
N TYR A 11 -14.57 1.58 19.17
CA TYR A 11 -13.56 0.93 18.36
C TYR A 11 -14.24 0.06 17.29
N ARG A 12 -13.69 0.05 16.08
CA ARG A 12 -14.26 -0.77 15.01
C ARG A 12 -13.17 -1.52 14.27
N SER A 13 -13.30 -2.84 14.23
CA SER A 13 -12.27 -3.71 13.64
C SER A 13 -11.88 -3.30 12.22
N ASN A 14 -10.58 -3.44 11.94
CA ASN A 14 -9.96 -3.17 10.65
C ASN A 14 -9.48 -4.46 9.96
N SER A 15 -9.73 -5.63 10.58
CA SER A 15 -9.21 -6.93 10.14
C SER A 15 -9.71 -7.36 8.76
N GLU A 16 -10.98 -7.12 8.42
CA GLU A 16 -11.51 -7.43 7.07
C GLU A 16 -10.91 -6.52 6.01
N ARG A 17 -10.76 -5.22 6.31
CA ARG A 17 -10.15 -4.24 5.39
C ARG A 17 -8.69 -4.57 5.13
N LYS A 18 -7.95 -5.02 6.16
CA LYS A 18 -6.59 -5.56 6.03
C LYS A 18 -6.54 -6.73 5.03
N LYS A 19 -7.45 -7.70 5.16
CA LYS A 19 -7.52 -8.85 4.24
C LYS A 19 -7.79 -8.39 2.81
N ASN A 20 -8.76 -7.50 2.63
CA ASN A 20 -9.14 -7.00 1.31
C ASN A 20 -8.00 -6.20 0.65
N VAL A 21 -7.31 -5.32 1.39
CA VAL A 21 -6.19 -4.56 0.83
C VAL A 21 -5.01 -5.47 0.48
N ILE A 22 -4.65 -6.43 1.34
CA ILE A 22 -3.56 -7.38 1.05
C ILE A 22 -3.91 -8.24 -0.18
N LEU A 23 -5.16 -8.73 -0.26
CA LEU A 23 -5.62 -9.49 -1.42
C LEU A 23 -5.54 -8.66 -2.70
N SER A 24 -5.96 -7.39 -2.67
CA SER A 24 -5.87 -6.50 -3.83
C SER A 24 -4.42 -6.29 -4.29
N PHE A 25 -3.47 -6.14 -3.35
CA PHE A 25 -2.05 -6.05 -3.69
C PHE A 25 -1.50 -7.34 -4.31
N TYR A 26 -1.91 -8.52 -3.85
CA TYR A 26 -1.50 -9.78 -4.50
C TYR A 26 -2.08 -9.92 -5.92
N ILE A 27 -3.33 -9.50 -6.13
CA ILE A 27 -3.94 -9.47 -7.47
C ILE A 27 -3.15 -8.52 -8.38
N ALA A 28 -2.85 -7.31 -7.91
CA ALA A 28 -2.03 -6.34 -8.66
C ALA A 28 -0.63 -6.89 -8.94
N PHE A 29 0.01 -7.55 -7.96
CA PHE A 29 1.32 -8.19 -8.13
C PHE A 29 1.28 -9.22 -9.27
N VAL A 30 0.27 -10.09 -9.30
CA VAL A 30 0.12 -11.09 -10.36
C VAL A 30 -0.08 -10.44 -11.72
N PHE A 31 -0.92 -9.40 -11.83
CA PHE A 31 -1.11 -8.67 -13.09
C PHE A 31 0.19 -8.00 -13.58
N ILE A 32 0.99 -7.43 -12.67
CA ILE A 32 2.29 -6.84 -13.03
C ILE A 32 3.26 -7.93 -13.49
N VAL A 33 3.34 -9.07 -12.79
CA VAL A 33 4.20 -10.19 -13.22
C VAL A 33 3.81 -10.68 -14.61
N ILE A 34 2.51 -10.86 -14.88
CA ILE A 34 2.03 -11.27 -16.20
C ILE A 34 2.39 -10.22 -17.25
N SER A 35 2.11 -8.95 -16.98
CA SER A 35 2.40 -7.84 -17.92
C SER A 35 3.90 -7.69 -18.18
N PHE A 36 4.74 -7.89 -17.16
CA PHE A 36 6.19 -7.89 -17.27
C PHE A 36 6.71 -9.02 -18.16
N LEU A 37 6.18 -10.24 -18.00
CA LEU A 37 6.55 -11.39 -18.84
C LEU A 37 6.11 -11.18 -20.30
N ILE A 38 4.89 -10.67 -20.52
CA ILE A 38 4.42 -10.29 -21.86
C ILE A 38 5.31 -9.17 -22.43
N GLY A 39 5.69 -8.19 -21.61
CA GLY A 39 6.55 -7.07 -22.00
C GLY A 39 7.97 -7.50 -22.39
N ILE A 40 8.53 -8.51 -21.73
CA ILE A 40 9.83 -9.11 -22.11
C ILE A 40 9.69 -9.73 -23.50
N TYR A 41 8.65 -10.53 -23.71
CA TYR A 41 8.42 -11.16 -25.01
C TYR A 41 8.18 -10.11 -26.11
N TYR A 42 7.38 -9.09 -25.83
CA TYR A 42 7.14 -7.97 -26.73
C TYR A 42 8.42 -7.21 -27.08
N TYR A 43 9.32 -6.98 -26.11
CA TYR A 43 10.61 -6.35 -26.38
C TYR A 43 11.44 -7.14 -27.41
N PHE A 44 11.50 -8.47 -27.29
CA PHE A 44 12.24 -9.30 -28.23
C PHE A 44 11.63 -9.30 -29.64
N GLU A 45 10.31 -9.41 -29.75
CA GLU A 45 9.63 -9.36 -31.06
C GLU A 45 9.74 -7.96 -31.69
N LEU A 46 9.62 -6.89 -30.89
CA LEU A 46 9.83 -5.52 -31.38
C LEU A 46 11.25 -5.31 -31.91
N ASN A 47 12.25 -5.96 -31.31
CA ASN A 47 13.63 -5.89 -31.78
C ASN A 47 13.83 -6.65 -33.10
N LYS A 48 13.16 -7.80 -33.28
CA LYS A 48 13.15 -8.52 -34.57
C LYS A 48 12.48 -7.69 -35.67
N TYR A 49 11.37 -7.03 -35.33
CA TYR A 49 10.66 -6.14 -36.24
C TYR A 49 11.55 -4.96 -36.67
N ALA A 50 12.28 -4.36 -35.74
CA ALA A 50 13.24 -3.29 -36.03
C ALA A 50 14.35 -3.72 -37.02
N ASN A 51 14.75 -5.00 -36.97
CA ASN A 51 15.75 -5.58 -37.86
C ASN A 51 15.16 -6.15 -39.17
N ALA A 52 13.86 -5.94 -39.43
CA ALA A 52 13.12 -6.51 -40.56
C ALA A 52 13.17 -8.06 -40.64
N GLU A 53 13.35 -8.74 -39.51
CA GLU A 53 13.31 -10.22 -39.42
C GLU A 53 11.86 -10.74 -39.41
N ILE A 54 10.93 -9.91 -38.96
CA ILE A 54 9.48 -10.16 -38.97
C ILE A 54 8.76 -8.92 -39.52
N GLU A 55 7.59 -9.13 -40.12
CA GLU A 55 6.83 -8.08 -40.79
C GLU A 55 5.76 -7.43 -39.91
N ASP A 56 5.38 -8.07 -38.79
CA ASP A 56 4.26 -7.61 -37.96
C ASP A 56 4.44 -7.96 -36.48
N VAL A 57 4.07 -7.02 -35.61
CA VAL A 57 4.01 -7.15 -34.15
C VAL A 57 2.67 -6.68 -33.57
N SER A 58 1.72 -6.27 -34.42
CA SER A 58 0.47 -5.60 -34.04
C SER A 58 -0.40 -6.42 -33.09
N THR A 59 -0.50 -7.73 -33.31
CA THR A 59 -1.28 -8.62 -32.44
C THR A 59 -0.68 -8.67 -31.03
N LEU A 60 0.65 -8.75 -30.93
CA LEU A 60 1.33 -8.79 -29.64
C LEU A 60 1.27 -7.43 -28.93
N GLU A 61 1.40 -6.34 -29.68
CA GLU A 61 1.20 -4.99 -29.17
C GLU A 61 -0.20 -4.79 -28.58
N MET A 62 -1.24 -5.32 -29.23
CA MET A 62 -2.61 -5.30 -28.71
C MET A 62 -2.73 -6.08 -27.41
N VAL A 63 -2.18 -7.31 -27.35
CA VAL A 63 -2.17 -8.12 -26.12
C VAL A 63 -1.44 -7.41 -24.98
N TYR A 64 -0.28 -6.82 -25.27
CA TYR A 64 0.49 -6.06 -24.29
C TYR A 64 -0.30 -4.83 -23.79
N SER A 65 -0.93 -4.09 -24.70
CA SER A 65 -1.78 -2.95 -24.37
C SER A 65 -2.95 -3.33 -23.45
N ILE A 66 -3.64 -4.43 -23.74
CA ILE A 66 -4.72 -4.96 -22.90
C ILE A 66 -4.18 -5.32 -21.49
N SER A 67 -3.00 -5.95 -21.42
CA SER A 67 -2.37 -6.28 -20.13
C SER A 67 -2.09 -5.02 -19.30
N GLY A 68 -1.61 -3.94 -19.94
CA GLY A 68 -1.39 -2.64 -19.30
C GLY A 68 -2.68 -2.00 -18.78
N VAL A 69 -3.78 -2.08 -19.53
CA VAL A 69 -5.09 -1.60 -19.06
C VAL A 69 -5.55 -2.37 -17.82
N LEU A 70 -5.42 -3.70 -17.81
CA LEU A 70 -5.78 -4.53 -16.65
C LEU A 70 -4.89 -4.22 -15.44
N GLN A 71 -3.59 -4.00 -15.65
CA GLN A 71 -2.66 -3.56 -14.62
C GLN A 71 -3.12 -2.24 -13.99
N VAL A 72 -3.43 -1.21 -14.79
CA VAL A 72 -3.92 0.10 -14.31
C VAL A 72 -5.22 -0.05 -13.51
N LEU A 73 -6.20 -0.82 -14.00
CA LEU A 73 -7.46 -1.04 -13.29
C LEU A 73 -7.24 -1.74 -11.94
N SER A 74 -6.33 -2.73 -11.89
CA SER A 74 -5.99 -3.44 -10.65
C SER A 74 -5.34 -2.51 -9.62
N ILE A 75 -4.49 -1.58 -10.06
CA ILE A 75 -3.84 -0.59 -9.21
C ILE A 75 -4.85 0.42 -8.67
N ILE A 76 -5.77 0.90 -9.50
CA ILE A 76 -6.86 1.80 -9.05
C ILE A 76 -7.70 1.12 -7.96
N GLY A 77 -8.10 -0.14 -8.16
CA GLY A 77 -8.82 -0.91 -7.16
C GLY A 77 -8.03 -1.03 -5.85
N THR A 78 -6.74 -1.34 -5.96
CA THR A 78 -5.82 -1.45 -4.81
C THR A 78 -5.70 -0.14 -4.04
N MET A 79 -5.58 0.99 -4.72
CA MET A 79 -5.54 2.32 -4.10
C MET A 79 -6.79 2.60 -3.26
N ILE A 80 -7.97 2.22 -3.76
CA ILE A 80 -9.24 2.39 -3.02
C ILE A 80 -9.23 1.56 -1.73
N PHE A 81 -8.91 0.27 -1.82
CA PHE A 81 -8.83 -0.60 -0.63
C PHE A 81 -7.79 -0.12 0.37
N PHE A 82 -6.64 0.35 -0.12
CA PHE A 82 -5.57 0.88 0.70
C PHE A 82 -6.00 2.11 1.49
N VAL A 83 -6.56 3.12 0.83
CA VAL A 83 -7.09 4.32 1.49
C VAL A 83 -8.17 3.98 2.51
N LEU A 84 -9.08 3.06 2.15
CA LEU A 84 -10.18 2.64 3.03
C LEU A 84 -9.69 1.92 4.29
N TRP A 85 -8.63 1.13 4.21
CA TRP A 85 -7.96 0.50 5.35
C TRP A 85 -7.18 1.54 6.16
N PHE A 86 -6.37 2.36 5.49
CA PHE A 86 -5.49 3.34 6.14
C PHE A 86 -6.26 4.40 6.92
N ARG A 87 -7.34 4.94 6.34
CA ARG A 87 -8.24 5.89 7.01
C ARG A 87 -8.92 5.25 8.23
N ARG A 88 -9.26 3.96 8.16
CA ARG A 88 -9.91 3.26 9.27
C ARG A 88 -8.95 3.07 10.44
N ALA A 89 -7.70 2.69 10.16
CA ALA A 89 -6.65 2.56 11.15
C ALA A 89 -6.45 3.88 11.91
N TYR A 90 -6.31 4.98 11.17
CA TYR A 90 -6.13 6.30 11.78
C TYR A 90 -7.35 6.75 12.60
N ALA A 91 -8.55 6.58 12.05
CA ALA A 91 -9.78 6.98 12.72
C ALA A 91 -10.05 6.20 14.02
N ASN A 92 -9.60 4.95 14.12
CA ASN A 92 -9.76 4.17 15.34
C ASN A 92 -9.02 4.79 16.53
N LEU A 93 -7.89 5.48 16.29
CA LEU A 93 -7.15 6.18 17.36
C LEU A 93 -8.01 7.28 18.00
N SER A 94 -8.70 8.09 17.19
CA SER A 94 -9.63 9.09 17.73
C SER A 94 -10.85 8.45 18.40
N ARG A 95 -11.36 7.34 17.86
CA ARG A 95 -12.51 6.63 18.46
C ARG A 95 -12.20 6.08 19.85
N VAL A 96 -10.96 5.69 20.12
CA VAL A 96 -10.52 5.22 21.44
C VAL A 96 -10.15 6.35 22.41
N GLY A 97 -10.34 7.61 22.01
CA GLY A 97 -10.09 8.78 22.85
C GLY A 97 -8.66 9.33 22.79
N LEU A 98 -7.81 8.83 21.89
CA LEU A 98 -6.50 9.45 21.66
C LEU A 98 -6.65 10.72 20.82
N SER A 99 -5.98 11.80 21.24
CA SER A 99 -5.81 12.97 20.39
C SER A 99 -4.98 12.58 19.17
N ILE A 100 -5.48 12.83 17.97
CA ILE A 100 -4.73 12.69 16.71
C ILE A 100 -4.28 14.06 16.20
N ASP A 101 -3.10 14.12 15.59
CA ASP A 101 -2.50 15.37 15.12
C ASP A 101 -3.32 16.01 14.00
N ASN A 102 -4.17 15.23 13.34
CA ASN A 102 -4.97 15.64 12.20
C ASN A 102 -6.34 15.00 12.24
N ASN A 103 -7.35 15.66 11.67
CA ASN A 103 -8.64 15.02 11.44
C ASN A 103 -8.48 13.76 10.58
N ASP A 104 -9.21 12.68 10.91
CA ASP A 104 -9.32 11.42 10.16
C ASP A 104 -9.34 11.57 8.63
N ASN A 105 -10.04 12.59 8.12
CA ASN A 105 -10.14 12.85 6.68
C ASN A 105 -8.79 13.16 6.02
N MET A 106 -7.79 13.60 6.78
CA MET A 106 -6.44 13.84 6.27
C MET A 106 -5.72 12.55 5.87
N ALA A 107 -6.16 11.37 6.34
CA ALA A 107 -5.64 10.10 5.85
C ALA A 107 -6.03 9.83 4.39
N PHE A 108 -7.08 10.48 3.87
CA PHE A 108 -7.43 10.47 2.46
C PHE A 108 -6.80 11.67 1.73
N TRP A 109 -7.09 12.89 2.20
CA TRP A 109 -6.62 14.13 1.55
C TRP A 109 -5.11 14.25 1.50
N GLY A 110 -4.40 13.58 2.43
CA GLY A 110 -2.96 13.47 2.42
C GLY A 110 -2.39 12.84 1.16
N PHE A 111 -3.09 11.92 0.49
CA PHE A 111 -2.65 11.35 -0.79
C PHE A 111 -3.10 12.17 -2.00
N VAL A 112 -4.25 12.84 -1.90
CA VAL A 112 -4.88 13.54 -3.02
C VAL A 112 -4.25 14.91 -3.26
N ILE A 113 -3.95 15.66 -2.19
CA ILE A 113 -3.41 17.02 -2.30
C ILE A 113 -1.90 16.93 -2.56
N PRO A 114 -1.37 17.43 -3.71
CA PRO A 114 0.01 17.20 -4.12
C PRO A 114 1.07 17.60 -3.08
N PHE A 115 0.93 18.79 -2.49
CA PHE A 115 1.89 19.28 -1.49
C PHE A 115 1.85 18.48 -0.19
N MET A 116 0.68 17.97 0.18
CA MET A 116 0.53 17.14 1.38
C MET A 116 1.05 15.72 1.14
N ASN A 117 0.91 15.21 -0.08
CA ASN A 117 1.36 13.89 -0.46
C ASN A 117 2.83 13.67 -0.11
N PHE A 118 3.71 14.68 -0.25
CA PHE A 118 5.12 14.58 0.13
C PHE A 118 5.42 14.08 1.55
N VAL A 119 4.57 14.39 2.52
CA VAL A 119 4.91 14.20 3.94
C VAL A 119 3.79 13.57 4.75
N LYS A 120 2.52 13.85 4.38
CA LYS A 120 1.37 13.53 5.22
C LYS A 120 1.15 12.03 5.40
N PRO A 121 1.20 11.19 4.35
CA PRO A 121 1.02 9.76 4.51
C PRO A 121 2.03 9.12 5.46
N LEU A 122 3.32 9.44 5.32
CA LEU A 122 4.37 8.92 6.20
C LEU A 122 4.17 9.38 7.65
N LYS A 123 3.80 10.64 7.87
CA LYS A 123 3.50 11.15 9.22
C LYS A 123 2.33 10.39 9.85
N ILE A 124 1.24 10.18 9.11
CA ILE A 124 0.08 9.43 9.60
C ILE A 124 0.44 7.98 9.88
N ALA A 125 1.20 7.31 9.00
CA ALA A 125 1.63 5.93 9.22
C ALA A 125 2.49 5.79 10.49
N LYS A 126 3.40 6.74 10.72
CA LYS A 126 4.22 6.81 11.94
C LYS A 126 3.36 7.06 13.19
N GLU A 127 2.38 7.94 13.08
CA GLU A 127 1.46 8.24 14.18
C GLU A 127 0.59 7.04 14.55
N ILE A 128 0.10 6.29 13.55
CA ILE A 128 -0.59 5.01 13.73
C ILE A 128 0.29 4.04 14.52
N ASP A 129 1.52 3.83 14.05
CA ASP A 129 2.48 2.90 14.68
C ASP A 129 2.70 3.22 16.16
N LEU A 130 3.09 4.48 16.45
CA LEU A 130 3.39 4.93 17.80
C LEU A 130 2.19 4.87 18.75
N LYS A 131 0.99 5.20 18.26
CA LYS A 131 -0.21 5.23 19.11
C LYS A 131 -0.76 3.85 19.41
N TYR A 132 -0.69 2.92 18.46
CA TYR A 132 -1.03 1.54 18.77
C TYR A 132 -0.03 0.90 19.73
N ASP A 133 1.27 1.20 19.59
CA ASP A 133 2.30 0.74 20.53
C ASP A 133 2.04 1.28 21.95
N TYR A 134 1.69 2.57 22.08
CA TYR A 134 1.26 3.17 23.34
C TYR A 134 0.04 2.46 23.96
N LEU A 135 -0.99 2.15 23.16
CA LEU A 135 -2.17 1.44 23.65
C LEU A 135 -1.80 0.04 24.17
N LEU A 136 -0.94 -0.68 23.46
CA LEU A 136 -0.51 -2.02 23.87
C LEU A 136 0.28 -1.99 25.17
N HIS A 137 1.17 -1.01 25.37
CA HIS A 137 1.86 -0.82 26.64
C HIS A 137 0.91 -0.60 27.83
N LYS A 138 -0.27 0.02 27.61
CA LYS A 138 -1.27 0.20 28.66
C LYS A 138 -2.00 -1.09 29.05
N PHE A 139 -2.20 -2.01 28.09
CA PHE A 139 -2.80 -3.33 28.34
C PHE A 139 -1.80 -4.39 28.79
N ASN A 140 -0.52 -4.22 28.44
CA ASN A 140 0.55 -5.13 28.79
C ASN A 140 1.84 -4.34 29.07
N GLU A 141 2.18 -4.19 30.34
CA GLU A 141 3.39 -3.47 30.77
C GLU A 141 4.69 -4.09 30.23
N ASN A 142 4.68 -5.39 29.92
CA ASN A 142 5.81 -6.13 29.34
C ASN A 142 5.79 -6.14 27.81
N HIS A 143 4.89 -5.38 27.17
CA HIS A 143 4.88 -5.21 25.72
C HIS A 143 6.25 -4.69 25.25
N VAL A 144 6.81 -5.30 24.22
CA VAL A 144 8.09 -4.88 23.64
C VAL A 144 7.79 -4.19 22.32
N SER A 145 8.10 -2.89 22.28
CA SER A 145 7.89 -2.08 21.09
C SER A 145 8.70 -2.62 19.90
N ASN A 146 8.07 -2.62 18.73
CA ASN A 146 8.69 -3.17 17.53
C ASN A 146 9.51 -2.08 16.81
N LEU A 147 10.74 -1.87 17.29
CA LEU A 147 11.67 -0.83 16.80
C LEU A 147 11.92 -0.88 15.28
N ASN A 148 11.75 -2.03 14.63
CA ASN A 148 11.95 -2.19 13.19
C ASN A 148 10.82 -1.60 12.33
N ASN A 149 9.68 -1.21 12.92
CA ASN A 149 8.55 -0.68 12.18
C ASN A 149 8.92 0.60 11.42
N TYR A 150 9.69 1.49 12.04
CA TYR A 150 10.10 2.75 11.44
C TYR A 150 10.91 2.58 10.15
N ASN A 151 11.82 1.60 10.11
CA ASN A 151 12.62 1.31 8.92
C ASN A 151 11.75 0.86 7.74
N ILE A 152 10.73 0.03 8.01
CA ILE A 152 9.78 -0.44 7.00
C ILE A 152 8.93 0.72 6.48
N LEU A 153 8.48 1.63 7.36
CA LEU A 153 7.72 2.82 6.96
C LEU A 153 8.53 3.74 6.05
N ILE A 154 9.80 3.98 6.36
CA ILE A 154 10.69 4.77 5.51
C ILE A 154 10.93 4.06 4.18
N ALA A 155 11.24 2.77 4.19
CA ALA A 155 11.52 2.01 2.98
C ALA A 155 10.31 2.02 2.02
N TRP A 156 9.11 1.77 2.55
CA TRP A 156 7.86 1.91 1.80
C TRP A 156 7.71 3.30 1.19
N TRP A 157 7.96 4.35 1.97
CA TRP A 157 7.79 5.72 1.51
C TRP A 157 8.80 6.11 0.42
N ILE A 158 10.06 5.67 0.55
CA ILE A 158 11.08 5.85 -0.47
C ILE A 158 10.67 5.13 -1.76
N ALA A 159 10.21 3.88 -1.66
CA ALA A 159 9.76 3.11 -2.81
C ALA A 159 8.59 3.79 -3.55
N TYR A 160 7.62 4.35 -2.81
CA TYR A 160 6.54 5.13 -3.38
C TYR A 160 7.05 6.32 -4.23
N TRP A 161 8.05 7.06 -3.74
CA TRP A 161 8.62 8.17 -4.50
C TRP A 161 9.44 7.73 -5.71
N ILE A 162 10.22 6.65 -5.58
CA ILE A 162 10.96 6.07 -6.71
C ILE A 162 9.97 5.66 -7.81
N GLU A 163 8.89 4.97 -7.46
CA GLU A 163 7.84 4.57 -8.40
C GLU A 163 7.20 5.78 -9.11
N ASN A 164 6.87 6.84 -8.38
CA ASN A 164 6.32 8.06 -8.96
C ASN A 164 7.30 8.76 -9.92
N VAL A 165 8.60 8.77 -9.60
CA VAL A 165 9.63 9.35 -10.48
C VAL A 165 9.78 8.52 -11.75
N VAL A 166 9.89 7.20 -11.63
CA VAL A 166 10.04 6.29 -12.79
C VAL A 166 8.82 6.38 -13.71
N SER A 167 7.61 6.37 -13.15
CA SER A 167 6.36 6.53 -13.90
C SER A 167 6.29 7.87 -14.66
N ARG A 168 6.75 8.96 -14.04
CA ARG A 168 6.82 10.29 -14.69
C ARG A 168 7.85 10.35 -15.82
N ILE A 169 8.94 9.59 -15.72
CA ILE A 169 9.94 9.51 -16.79
C ILE A 169 9.34 8.75 -17.98
N ALA A 170 8.71 7.59 -17.72
CA ALA A 170 8.10 6.77 -18.75
C ALA A 170 7.02 7.53 -19.56
N THR A 171 6.13 8.26 -18.87
CA THR A 171 5.02 8.99 -19.52
C THR A 171 5.43 10.21 -20.35
N LYS A 172 6.69 10.66 -20.28
CA LYS A 172 7.18 11.83 -21.04
C LYS A 172 7.84 11.47 -22.37
N ILE A 173 8.04 10.19 -22.63
CA ILE A 173 8.72 9.75 -23.85
C ILE A 173 7.70 9.59 -24.96
N ASN A 174 7.80 10.44 -25.98
CA ASN A 174 7.17 10.19 -27.26
C ASN A 174 8.04 9.20 -28.04
N TYR A 175 7.42 8.23 -28.70
CA TYR A 175 8.08 7.23 -29.51
C TYR A 175 7.63 7.38 -30.97
N ASP A 176 8.31 8.26 -31.70
CA ASP A 176 8.02 8.54 -33.11
C ASP A 176 8.88 7.67 -34.06
N SER A 177 9.79 6.87 -33.49
CA SER A 177 10.68 5.95 -34.21
C SER A 177 10.79 4.61 -33.51
N ILE A 178 11.18 3.58 -34.26
CA ILE A 178 11.31 2.21 -33.74
C ILE A 178 12.37 2.10 -32.63
N ASP A 179 13.48 2.84 -32.74
CA ASP A 179 14.54 2.87 -31.72
C ASP A 179 14.03 3.48 -30.40
N GLN A 180 13.21 4.53 -30.48
CA GLN A 180 12.57 5.14 -29.32
C GLN A 180 11.55 4.20 -28.68
N ALA A 181 10.81 3.42 -29.49
CA ALA A 181 9.88 2.41 -28.97
C ALA A 181 10.61 1.30 -28.21
N LEU A 182 11.75 0.83 -28.71
CA LEU A 182 12.61 -0.14 -28.01
C LEU A 182 13.16 0.41 -26.69
N TYR A 183 13.59 1.68 -26.69
CA TYR A 183 14.06 2.34 -25.47
C TYR A 183 12.93 2.53 -24.44
N TYR A 184 11.77 2.98 -24.89
CA TYR A 184 10.56 3.09 -24.06
C TYR A 184 10.20 1.75 -23.43
N GLN A 185 10.19 0.67 -24.21
CA GLN A 185 9.87 -0.66 -23.72
C GLN A 185 10.83 -1.13 -22.60
N LYS A 186 12.14 -0.85 -22.73
CA LYS A 186 13.12 -1.13 -21.66
C LYS A 186 12.79 -0.37 -20.38
N LEU A 187 12.39 0.89 -20.48
CA LEU A 187 12.02 1.69 -19.31
C LEU A 187 10.77 1.18 -18.63
N ILE A 188 9.77 0.71 -19.39
CA ILE A 188 8.58 0.08 -18.81
C ILE A 188 8.95 -1.21 -18.06
N LEU A 189 9.82 -2.05 -18.61
CA LEU A 189 10.32 -3.24 -17.91
C LEU A 189 11.03 -2.89 -16.59
N VAL A 190 11.84 -1.83 -16.57
CA VAL A 190 12.45 -1.33 -15.33
C VAL A 190 11.38 -0.82 -14.36
N SER A 191 10.36 -0.12 -14.85
CA SER A 191 9.23 0.37 -14.05
C SER A 191 8.46 -0.78 -13.41
N ASP A 192 8.20 -1.87 -14.12
CA ASP A 192 7.51 -3.04 -13.60
C ASP A 192 8.29 -3.65 -12.42
N VAL A 193 9.61 -3.78 -12.53
CA VAL A 193 10.47 -4.28 -11.43
C VAL A 193 10.37 -3.37 -10.21
N VAL A 194 10.42 -2.05 -10.41
CA VAL A 194 10.25 -1.06 -9.33
C VAL A 194 8.89 -1.21 -8.66
N SER A 195 7.81 -1.35 -9.44
CA SER A 195 6.45 -1.55 -8.91
C SER A 195 6.32 -2.87 -8.12
N LEU A 196 6.95 -3.96 -8.55
CA LEU A 196 6.95 -5.23 -7.80
C LEU A 196 7.64 -5.08 -6.42
N VAL A 197 8.74 -4.32 -6.36
CA VAL A 197 9.41 -4.00 -5.09
C VAL A 197 8.53 -3.10 -4.23
N SER A 198 7.92 -2.06 -4.81
CA SER A 198 7.02 -1.13 -4.13
C SER A 198 5.81 -1.83 -3.51
N ILE A 199 5.15 -2.73 -4.25
CA ILE A 199 4.05 -3.56 -3.75
C ILE A 199 4.51 -4.43 -2.58
N SER A 200 5.66 -5.08 -2.71
CA SER A 200 6.20 -5.95 -1.67
C SER A 200 6.44 -5.18 -0.37
N LEU A 201 7.06 -4.00 -0.46
CA LEU A 201 7.27 -3.11 0.70
C LEU A 201 5.95 -2.57 1.27
N THR A 202 4.97 -2.27 0.43
CA THR A 202 3.64 -1.83 0.89
C THR A 202 2.91 -2.94 1.64
N ILE A 203 2.95 -4.19 1.17
CA ILE A 203 2.39 -5.35 1.87
C ILE A 203 3.08 -5.54 3.22
N LEU A 204 4.41 -5.43 3.28
CA LEU A 204 5.16 -5.52 4.52
C LEU A 204 4.74 -4.42 5.50
N MET A 205 4.64 -3.18 5.03
CA MET A 205 4.17 -2.06 5.84
C MET A 205 2.77 -2.29 6.41
N ILE A 206 1.81 -2.74 5.58
CA ILE A 206 0.45 -3.03 6.02
C ILE A 206 0.44 -4.12 7.09
N LYS A 207 1.20 -5.21 6.87
CA LYS A 207 1.31 -6.32 7.84
C LYS A 207 1.88 -5.85 9.16
N THR A 208 2.91 -5.01 9.11
CA THR A 208 3.56 -4.42 10.27
C THR A 208 2.61 -3.56 11.08
N LEU A 209 1.96 -2.55 10.46
CA LEU A 209 1.02 -1.68 11.17
C LEU A 209 -0.20 -2.43 11.69
N SER A 210 -0.71 -3.39 10.91
CA SER A 210 -1.88 -4.16 11.30
C SER A 210 -1.59 -5.21 12.38
N ARG A 211 -0.33 -5.47 12.74
CA ARG A 211 0.00 -6.41 13.81
C ARG A 211 -0.44 -5.85 15.16
N SER A 212 -0.05 -4.60 15.44
CA SER A 212 -0.41 -3.92 16.69
C SER A 212 -1.93 -3.73 16.82
N GLU A 213 -2.62 -3.45 15.70
CA GLU A 213 -4.10 -3.42 15.67
C GLU A 213 -4.72 -4.76 16.09
N GLN A 214 -4.18 -5.88 15.59
CA GLN A 214 -4.71 -7.21 15.86
C GLN A 214 -4.41 -7.66 17.29
N GLU A 215 -3.24 -7.33 17.83
CA GLU A 215 -2.89 -7.58 19.22
C GLU A 215 -3.85 -6.82 20.15
N LEU A 216 -4.14 -5.54 19.87
CA LEU A 216 -5.11 -4.77 20.63
C LEU A 216 -6.51 -5.39 20.56
N GLU A 217 -6.96 -5.79 19.36
CA GLU A 217 -8.26 -6.47 19.19
C GLU A 217 -8.38 -7.77 20.00
N GLN A 218 -7.27 -8.48 20.25
CA GLN A 218 -7.26 -9.68 21.09
C GLN A 218 -7.44 -9.32 22.57
N TYR A 219 -6.71 -8.31 23.07
CA TYR A 219 -6.86 -7.86 24.46
C TYR A 219 -8.28 -7.40 24.77
N LEU A 220 -8.88 -6.59 23.89
CA LEU A 220 -10.25 -6.10 24.08
C LEU A 220 -11.28 -7.24 24.17
N LYS A 221 -11.11 -8.30 23.37
CA LYS A 221 -11.99 -9.49 23.43
C LYS A 221 -11.81 -10.27 24.72
N LEU A 222 -10.57 -10.41 25.21
CA LEU A 222 -10.28 -11.12 26.46
C LEU A 222 -10.86 -10.37 27.67
N GLU A 223 -10.77 -9.05 27.69
CA GLU A 223 -11.34 -8.19 28.72
C GLU A 223 -12.88 -8.29 28.76
N GLU A 224 -13.54 -8.24 27.59
CA GLU A 224 -14.99 -8.41 27.47
C GLU A 224 -15.46 -9.78 27.99
N LEU A 225 -14.75 -10.86 27.64
CA LEU A 225 -15.04 -12.21 28.14
C LEU A 225 -14.85 -12.33 29.65
N SER A 226 -13.80 -11.72 30.20
CA SER A 226 -13.53 -11.73 31.65
C SER A 226 -14.63 -11.01 32.43
N THR A 227 -15.10 -9.87 31.92
CA THR A 227 -16.17 -9.07 32.54
C THR A 227 -17.49 -9.82 32.53
N ASN A 228 -17.83 -10.46 31.41
CA ASN A 228 -19.06 -11.24 31.28
C ASN A 228 -19.08 -12.48 32.20
N ASN A 229 -17.95 -13.14 32.42
CA ASN A 229 -17.85 -14.28 33.33
C ASN A 229 -18.04 -13.89 34.80
N ILE A 230 -17.64 -12.68 35.20
CA ILE A 230 -17.84 -12.15 36.57
C ILE A 230 -19.31 -11.80 36.83
N ILE A 231 -20.05 -11.35 35.81
CA ILE A 231 -21.47 -10.97 35.94
C ILE A 231 -22.39 -12.21 36.05
N LEU A 232 -21.95 -13.37 35.55
CA LEU A 232 -22.71 -14.63 35.53
C LEU A 232 -22.40 -15.57 36.73
N SER A 233 -21.41 -15.24 37.57
CA SER A 233 -21.02 -15.97 38.78
C SER A 233 -21.60 -15.37 40.05
#